data_AF-A0A812UGF1-F1
#
_entry.id   AF-A0A812UGF1-F1
#
_cell.length_a   1.000
_cell.length_b   1.000
_cell.length_c   1.000
_cell.angle_alpha   90.00
_cell.angle_beta   90.00
_cell.angle_gamma   90.00
#
_symmetry.space_group_name_H-M   'P 1'
#
loop_
_entity.id
_entity.type
_entity.pdbx_description
1 polymer ?
#
loop_
_entity_poly.entity_id
_entity_poly.type
_entity_poly.pdbx_seq_one_letter_code
_entity_poly.pdbx_strand_id
1 'polypeptide(L)'
;MGEPLDNYRSVLGALKALAISSRAFGLSLKNVTVSTVGVPGKIRQLAMDCPAANLALSLHAPMQDLRSTIVPSAGGNHLDALLNEVDEYGGLTGNKVMMEYILIEGVNASAEVAHALGALLARRRALVMLNLIPYNPTASGDGNGYRAPTDAACKVFRNIVAEYRRCCDAPGSTCIADAQAGAPLLCTIRWSTVPGQAQMAACGQLALESAKPAMPPKMHDIEDVPLLSVSRTAAKQMPLPPFLDRLLWLLASIAGAGKEKP
;
A
#
# COMPACT_ATOMS: atom_id res chain seq x y z
N MET A 1 -5.46 10.24 -0.07
CA MET A 1 -4.59 9.03 0.05
C MET A 1 -5.47 7.85 0.40
N GLY A 2 -5.14 6.63 -0.03
CA GLY A 2 -6.03 5.48 0.11
C GLY A 2 -5.34 4.14 -0.12
N GLU A 3 -6.14 3.08 -0.16
CA GLU A 3 -5.70 1.69 -0.37
C GLU A 3 -5.13 1.49 -1.80
N PRO A 4 -3.83 1.19 -1.95
CA PRO A 4 -3.22 1.08 -3.27
C PRO A 4 -3.85 -0.01 -4.15
N LEU A 5 -4.25 -1.15 -3.58
CA LEU A 5 -4.76 -2.28 -4.35
C LEU A 5 -6.20 -2.08 -4.85
N ASP A 6 -6.95 -1.10 -4.33
CA ASP A 6 -8.21 -0.66 -4.92
C ASP A 6 -7.98 0.10 -6.25
N ASN A 7 -6.81 0.74 -6.41
CA ASN A 7 -6.39 1.40 -7.65
C ASN A 7 -5.29 0.60 -8.39
N TYR A 8 -5.47 -0.73 -8.43
CA TYR A 8 -4.45 -1.68 -8.88
C TYR A 8 -3.78 -1.34 -10.22
N ARG A 9 -4.58 -1.00 -11.25
CA ARG A 9 -4.07 -0.72 -12.60
C ARG A 9 -3.08 0.45 -12.61
N SER A 10 -3.41 1.52 -11.89
CA SER A 10 -2.56 2.72 -11.82
C SER A 10 -1.30 2.45 -11.00
N VAL A 11 -1.42 1.70 -9.90
CA VAL A 11 -0.27 1.29 -9.07
C VAL A 11 0.70 0.42 -9.88
N LEU A 12 0.20 -0.58 -10.60
CA LEU A 12 1.04 -1.43 -11.45
C LEU A 12 1.74 -0.62 -12.55
N GLY A 13 1.04 0.33 -13.18
CA GLY A 13 1.63 1.26 -14.15
C GLY A 13 2.74 2.11 -13.54
N ALA A 14 2.53 2.64 -12.34
CA ALA A 14 3.52 3.42 -11.61
C ALA A 14 4.76 2.58 -11.24
N LEU A 15 4.58 1.37 -10.70
CA LEU A 15 5.68 0.45 -10.40
C LEU A 15 6.54 0.19 -11.65
N LYS A 16 5.90 -0.14 -12.78
CA LYS A 16 6.61 -0.37 -14.04
C LYS A 16 7.35 0.89 -14.50
N ALA A 17 6.75 2.07 -14.38
CA ALA A 17 7.39 3.33 -14.75
C ALA A 17 8.60 3.66 -13.88
N LEU A 18 8.53 3.42 -12.56
CA LEU A 18 9.66 3.64 -11.64
C LEU A 18 10.87 2.75 -11.97
N ALA A 19 10.63 1.54 -12.50
CA ALA A 19 11.68 0.60 -12.85
C ALA A 19 12.41 0.91 -14.18
N ILE A 20 11.89 1.80 -15.02
CA ILE A 20 12.49 2.09 -16.33
C ILE A 20 13.81 2.84 -16.14
N SER A 21 14.92 2.22 -16.55
CA SER A 21 16.28 2.72 -16.33
C SER A 21 16.76 3.76 -17.34
N SER A 22 16.34 3.68 -18.60
CA SER A 22 16.95 4.47 -19.68
C SER A 22 16.30 5.84 -19.93
N ARG A 23 15.14 6.12 -19.34
CA ARG A 23 14.39 7.40 -19.51
C ARG A 23 13.65 7.89 -18.25
N ALA A 24 13.82 7.24 -17.10
CA ALA A 24 13.06 7.54 -15.89
C ALA A 24 13.91 7.33 -14.62
N PHE A 25 13.31 6.86 -13.53
CA PHE A 25 13.95 6.81 -12.21
C PHE A 25 14.94 5.64 -12.03
N GLY A 26 14.82 4.56 -12.82
CA GLY A 26 15.72 3.41 -12.72
C GLY A 26 15.76 2.73 -11.35
N LEU A 27 14.66 2.78 -10.60
CA LEU A 27 14.60 2.22 -9.25
C LEU A 27 14.49 0.70 -9.28
N SER A 28 15.28 0.04 -8.45
CA SER A 28 15.06 -1.38 -8.15
C SER A 28 13.75 -1.54 -7.40
N LEU A 29 12.83 -2.33 -7.93
CA LEU A 29 11.55 -2.62 -7.27
C LEU A 29 11.71 -3.35 -5.94
N LYS A 30 12.88 -3.97 -5.70
CA LYS A 30 13.25 -4.52 -4.39
C LYS A 30 13.37 -3.45 -3.29
N ASN A 31 13.40 -2.17 -3.65
CA ASN A 31 13.38 -1.04 -2.73
C ASN A 31 12.00 -0.34 -2.69
N VAL A 32 11.01 -0.86 -3.42
CA VAL A 32 9.67 -0.30 -3.49
C VAL A 32 8.71 -1.25 -2.77
N THR A 33 8.01 -0.75 -1.76
CA THR A 33 7.05 -1.53 -0.98
C THR A 33 5.64 -1.03 -1.25
N VAL A 34 4.74 -1.94 -1.62
CA VAL A 34 3.30 -1.68 -1.68
C VAL A 34 2.71 -2.12 -0.34
N SER A 35 2.18 -1.17 0.43
CA SER A 35 1.39 -1.48 1.64
C SER A 35 -0.09 -1.61 1.29
N THR A 36 -0.79 -2.54 1.92
CA THR A 36 -2.22 -2.79 1.72
C THR A 36 -2.91 -3.19 3.02
N VAL A 37 -4.19 -2.82 3.17
CA VAL A 37 -5.11 -3.41 4.17
C VAL A 37 -5.64 -4.78 3.77
N GLY A 38 -5.26 -5.27 2.58
CA GLY A 38 -5.47 -6.65 2.14
C GLY A 38 -6.71 -6.84 1.28
N VAL A 39 -6.79 -6.17 0.13
CA VAL A 39 -7.91 -6.32 -0.85
C VAL A 39 -7.94 -7.75 -1.42
N PRO A 40 -9.09 -8.47 -1.41
CA PRO A 40 -9.17 -9.87 -1.79
C PRO A 40 -8.62 -10.15 -3.20
N GLY A 41 -7.77 -11.18 -3.32
CA GLY A 41 -7.15 -11.63 -4.55
C GLY A 41 -6.06 -10.71 -5.12
N LYS A 42 -5.93 -9.47 -4.64
CA LYS A 42 -5.00 -8.49 -5.19
C LYS A 42 -3.56 -8.70 -4.76
N ILE A 43 -3.34 -9.30 -3.60
CA ILE A 43 -2.00 -9.67 -3.14
C ILE A 43 -1.45 -10.75 -4.08
N ARG A 44 -2.22 -11.80 -4.36
CA ARG A 44 -1.85 -12.82 -5.33
C ARG A 44 -1.64 -12.24 -6.73
N GLN A 45 -2.51 -11.33 -7.17
CA GLN A 45 -2.36 -10.65 -8.46
C GLN A 45 -1.02 -9.89 -8.55
N LEU A 46 -0.65 -9.16 -7.50
CA LEU A 46 0.62 -8.42 -7.43
C LEU A 46 1.83 -9.35 -7.50
N ALA A 47 1.77 -10.52 -6.84
CA ALA A 47 2.84 -11.52 -6.90
C ALA A 47 3.12 -11.98 -8.34
N MET A 48 2.08 -12.14 -9.15
CA MET A 48 2.21 -12.59 -10.55
C MET A 48 2.65 -11.45 -11.47
N ASP A 49 2.05 -10.27 -11.33
CA ASP A 49 2.27 -9.15 -12.26
C ASP A 49 3.57 -8.39 -11.98
N CYS A 50 4.05 -8.38 -10.73
CA CYS A 50 5.19 -7.60 -10.28
C CYS A 50 5.94 -8.26 -9.09
N PRO A 51 6.52 -9.46 -9.28
CA PRO A 51 7.16 -10.23 -8.20
C PRO A 51 8.38 -9.56 -7.57
N ALA A 52 8.95 -8.54 -8.21
CA ALA A 52 10.13 -7.83 -7.70
C ALA A 52 9.80 -6.74 -6.68
N ALA A 53 8.55 -6.27 -6.60
CA ALA A 53 8.13 -5.31 -5.58
C ALA A 53 8.06 -5.99 -4.20
N ASN A 54 8.25 -5.25 -3.11
CA ASN A 54 7.98 -5.76 -1.77
C ASN A 54 6.50 -5.57 -1.39
N LEU A 55 6.01 -6.41 -0.48
CA LEU A 55 4.69 -6.30 0.11
C LEU A 55 4.77 -5.93 1.59
N ALA A 56 3.96 -4.96 2.01
CA ALA A 56 3.61 -4.73 3.40
C ALA A 56 2.10 -4.97 3.61
N LEU A 57 1.74 -5.66 4.68
CA LEU A 57 0.36 -5.87 5.10
C LEU A 57 0.08 -5.04 6.36
N SER A 58 -0.89 -4.13 6.28
CA SER A 58 -1.46 -3.45 7.44
C SER A 58 -2.35 -4.41 8.25
N LEU A 59 -1.70 -5.21 9.11
CA LEU A 59 -2.31 -6.29 9.87
C LEU A 59 -3.08 -5.76 11.09
N HIS A 60 -2.38 -5.03 11.96
CA HIS A 60 -2.89 -4.29 13.13
C HIS A 60 -3.62 -5.08 14.24
N ALA A 61 -3.99 -6.34 14.02
CA ALA A 61 -4.52 -7.22 15.06
C ALA A 61 -4.32 -8.70 14.69
N PRO A 62 -4.11 -9.58 15.68
CA PRO A 62 -3.95 -11.02 15.44
C PRO A 62 -5.28 -11.80 15.41
N MET A 63 -6.41 -11.14 15.61
CA MET A 63 -7.75 -11.74 15.68
C MET A 63 -8.73 -10.94 14.85
N GLN A 64 -9.70 -11.60 14.22
CA GLN A 64 -10.64 -10.97 13.28
C GLN A 64 -11.45 -9.84 13.92
N ASP A 65 -12.00 -10.05 15.12
CA ASP A 65 -12.89 -9.06 15.76
C ASP A 65 -12.13 -7.78 16.07
N LEU A 66 -10.94 -7.91 16.69
CA LEU A 66 -10.07 -6.79 16.98
C LEU A 66 -9.60 -6.07 15.69
N ARG A 67 -9.32 -6.84 14.63
CA ARG A 67 -8.95 -6.28 13.34
C ARG A 67 -10.08 -5.45 12.73
N SER A 68 -11.31 -5.94 12.83
CA SER A 68 -12.49 -5.26 12.30
C SER A 68 -12.76 -3.94 13.02
N THR A 69 -12.41 -3.85 14.31
CA THR A 69 -12.47 -2.60 15.09
C THR A 69 -11.42 -1.57 14.63
N ILE A 70 -10.19 -2.01 14.34
CA ILE A 70 -9.09 -1.10 14.00
C ILE A 70 -9.07 -0.72 12.52
N VAL A 71 -9.48 -1.64 11.65
CA VAL A 71 -9.52 -1.46 10.19
C VAL A 71 -10.93 -1.75 9.69
N PRO A 72 -11.90 -0.81 9.85
CA PRO A 72 -13.30 -1.05 9.51
C PRO A 72 -13.52 -1.39 8.02
N SER A 73 -12.68 -0.85 7.14
CA SER A 73 -12.70 -1.16 5.70
C SER A 73 -12.40 -2.63 5.38
N ALA A 74 -11.86 -3.38 6.34
CA ALA A 74 -11.53 -4.78 6.16
C ALA A 74 -12.67 -5.75 6.48
N GLY A 75 -13.89 -5.27 6.72
CA GLY A 75 -15.04 -6.12 7.07
C GLY A 75 -15.39 -7.21 6.05
N GLY A 76 -14.94 -7.08 4.79
CA GLY A 76 -15.09 -8.13 3.76
C GLY A 76 -13.97 -9.18 3.73
N ASN A 77 -12.88 -8.98 4.49
CA ASN A 77 -11.64 -9.73 4.34
C ASN A 77 -11.35 -10.50 5.62
N HIS A 78 -11.67 -11.79 5.62
CA HIS A 78 -11.35 -12.70 6.72
C HIS A 78 -9.83 -12.85 6.87
N LEU A 79 -9.35 -12.70 8.10
CA LEU A 79 -7.93 -12.69 8.45
C LEU A 79 -7.20 -13.94 7.96
N ASP A 80 -7.80 -15.13 8.10
CA ASP A 80 -7.17 -16.38 7.67
C ASP A 80 -6.97 -16.43 6.15
N ALA A 81 -7.97 -15.99 5.37
CA ALA A 81 -7.87 -15.92 3.92
C ALA A 81 -6.78 -14.92 3.48
N LEU A 82 -6.75 -13.77 4.15
CA LEU A 82 -5.73 -12.74 3.92
C LEU A 82 -4.30 -13.23 4.21
N LEU A 83 -4.10 -13.92 5.33
CA LEU A 83 -2.79 -14.47 5.68
C LEU A 83 -2.38 -15.63 4.76
N ASN A 84 -3.35 -16.38 4.23
CA ASN A 84 -3.08 -17.38 3.19
C ASN A 84 -2.61 -16.74 1.89
N GLU A 85 -3.21 -15.63 1.45
CA GLU A 85 -2.73 -14.87 0.29
C GLU A 85 -1.32 -14.31 0.50
N VAL A 86 -1.00 -13.87 1.72
CA VAL A 86 0.36 -13.46 2.08
C VAL A 86 1.34 -14.62 1.98
N ASP A 87 0.96 -15.81 2.45
CA ASP A 87 1.78 -17.01 2.31
C ASP A 87 2.00 -17.39 0.83
N GLU A 88 0.97 -17.27 -0.01
CA GLU A 88 1.07 -17.46 -1.46
C GLU A 88 2.01 -16.44 -2.10
N TYR A 89 1.90 -15.17 -1.73
CA TYR A 89 2.79 -14.11 -2.22
C TYR A 89 4.26 -14.41 -1.90
N GLY A 90 4.56 -14.77 -0.66
CA GLY A 90 5.92 -15.14 -0.25
C GLY A 90 6.44 -16.36 -1.01
N GLY A 91 5.59 -17.36 -1.25
CA GLY A 91 5.94 -18.55 -2.02
C GLY A 91 6.20 -18.27 -3.50
N LEU A 92 5.41 -17.40 -4.13
CA LEU A 92 5.54 -17.05 -5.56
C LEU A 92 6.73 -16.12 -5.83
N THR A 93 7.01 -15.19 -4.92
CA THR A 93 8.02 -14.14 -5.14
C THR A 93 9.38 -14.47 -4.51
N GLY A 94 9.40 -15.31 -3.47
CA GLY A 94 10.56 -15.51 -2.61
C GLY A 94 10.89 -14.30 -1.71
N ASN A 95 10.08 -13.24 -1.76
CA ASN A 95 10.30 -12.03 -0.97
C ASN A 95 9.85 -12.22 0.48
N LYS A 96 10.47 -11.44 1.38
CA LYS A 96 9.96 -11.28 2.74
C LYS A 96 8.73 -10.38 2.71
N VAL A 97 7.74 -10.68 3.53
CA VAL A 97 6.54 -9.84 3.69
C VAL A 97 6.64 -9.05 4.99
N MET A 98 6.43 -7.74 4.89
CA MET A 98 6.39 -6.86 6.05
C MET A 98 4.99 -6.86 6.64
N MET A 99 4.88 -7.07 7.94
CA MET A 99 3.64 -6.96 8.70
C MET A 99 3.70 -5.63 9.45
N GLU A 100 2.76 -4.74 9.16
CA GLU A 100 2.64 -3.44 9.82
C GLU A 100 1.59 -3.54 10.92
N TYR A 101 1.95 -3.07 12.10
CA TYR A 101 1.11 -3.19 13.30
C TYR A 101 1.13 -1.90 14.08
N ILE A 102 0.03 -1.15 14.04
CA ILE A 102 -0.13 0.03 14.87
C ILE A 102 -0.33 -0.38 16.33
N LEU A 103 0.38 0.26 17.26
CA LEU A 103 0.23 0.00 18.69
C LEU A 103 -0.65 1.09 19.30
N ILE A 104 -1.81 0.69 19.81
CA ILE A 104 -2.82 1.54 20.45
C ILE A 104 -3.01 1.06 21.88
N GLU A 105 -2.78 1.98 22.82
CA GLU A 105 -2.94 1.74 24.25
C GLU A 105 -4.37 1.34 24.59
N GLY A 106 -4.53 0.32 25.45
CA GLY A 106 -5.84 -0.17 25.88
C GLY A 106 -6.65 -0.92 24.80
N VAL A 107 -6.15 -1.02 23.57
CA VAL A 107 -6.86 -1.66 22.44
C VAL A 107 -6.16 -2.93 21.98
N ASN A 108 -4.90 -2.82 21.53
CA ASN A 108 -4.19 -3.94 20.89
C ASN A 108 -2.72 -4.06 21.32
N ALA A 109 -2.33 -3.37 22.39
CA ALA A 109 -0.96 -3.30 22.91
C ALA A 109 -0.76 -4.05 24.24
N SER A 110 -1.65 -4.99 24.59
CA SER A 110 -1.50 -5.81 25.80
C SER A 110 -0.52 -6.99 25.60
N ALA A 111 -0.03 -7.57 26.70
CA ALA A 111 0.86 -8.72 26.65
C ALA A 111 0.17 -9.96 26.03
N GLU A 112 -1.11 -10.16 26.31
CA GLU A 112 -1.91 -11.26 25.75
C GLU A 112 -2.01 -11.14 24.23
N VAL A 113 -2.24 -9.92 23.73
CA VAL A 113 -2.28 -9.64 22.28
C VAL A 113 -0.90 -9.84 21.66
N ALA A 114 0.18 -9.47 22.35
CA ALA A 114 1.56 -9.72 21.90
C ALA A 114 1.83 -11.22 21.72
N HIS A 115 1.44 -12.06 22.68
CA HIS A 115 1.56 -13.51 22.58
C HIS A 115 0.73 -14.09 21.42
N ALA A 116 -0.51 -13.62 21.25
CA ALA A 116 -1.37 -14.04 20.13
C ALA A 116 -0.75 -13.66 18.77
N LEU A 117 -0.17 -12.46 18.65
CA LEU A 117 0.52 -12.00 17.46
C LEU A 117 1.78 -12.82 17.17
N GLY A 118 2.60 -13.07 18.18
CA GLY A 118 3.80 -13.92 18.05
C GLY A 118 3.45 -15.32 17.54
N ALA A 119 2.44 -15.96 18.13
CA ALA A 119 1.97 -17.27 17.70
C ALA A 119 1.41 -17.27 16.26
N LEU A 120 0.66 -16.23 15.88
CA LEU A 120 0.11 -16.10 14.53
C LEU A 120 1.22 -15.98 13.46
N LEU A 121 2.23 -15.15 13.74
CA LEU A 121 3.35 -14.88 12.83
C LEU A 121 4.33 -16.05 12.76
N ALA A 122 4.57 -16.75 13.87
CA ALA A 122 5.44 -17.93 13.92
C ALA A 122 4.96 -19.08 13.03
N ARG A 123 3.65 -19.17 12.80
CA ARG A 123 2.99 -20.20 11.97
C ARG A 123 2.92 -19.85 10.48
N ARG A 124 3.42 -18.67 10.07
CA ARG A 124 3.38 -18.25 8.66
C ARG A 124 4.41 -18.98 7.82
N ARG A 125 4.00 -19.41 6.63
CA ARG A 125 4.88 -20.04 5.64
C ARG A 125 5.80 -19.01 4.99
N ALA A 126 5.24 -17.86 4.58
CA ALA A 126 6.04 -16.75 4.07
C ALA A 126 7.04 -16.25 5.11
N LEU A 127 8.20 -15.78 4.66
CA LEU A 127 9.17 -15.13 5.54
C LEU A 127 8.67 -13.74 5.94
N VAL A 128 8.24 -13.59 7.20
CA VAL A 128 7.64 -12.33 7.67
C VAL A 128 8.59 -11.54 8.56
N MET A 129 8.48 -10.21 8.48
CA MET A 129 9.07 -9.27 9.44
C MET A 129 7.96 -8.38 10.01
N LEU A 130 8.07 -7.99 11.27
CA LEU A 130 7.08 -7.16 11.95
C LEU A 130 7.62 -5.75 12.19
N ASN A 131 6.86 -4.75 11.76
CA ASN A 131 7.06 -3.35 12.09
C ASN A 131 5.96 -2.89 13.02
N LEU A 132 6.31 -2.68 14.29
CA LEU A 132 5.46 -2.05 15.28
C LEU A 132 5.53 -0.54 15.10
N ILE A 133 4.38 0.12 14.99
CA ILE A 133 4.28 1.55 14.77
C ILE A 133 3.47 2.13 15.94
N PRO A 134 4.09 2.81 16.91
CA PRO A 134 3.36 3.52 17.94
C PRO A 134 2.35 4.49 17.30
N TYR A 135 1.12 4.49 17.81
CA TYR A 135 0.04 5.30 17.25
C TYR A 135 0.44 6.77 17.12
N ASN A 136 0.21 7.35 15.94
CA ASN A 136 0.30 8.79 15.76
C ASN A 136 -1.11 9.38 15.91
N PRO A 137 -1.30 10.44 16.69
CA PRO A 137 -2.60 11.12 16.81
C PRO A 137 -3.16 11.53 15.44
N THR A 138 -4.44 11.23 15.21
CA THR A 138 -5.19 11.55 13.99
C THR A 138 -6.58 12.01 14.36
N ALA A 139 -7.21 12.89 13.56
CA ALA A 139 -8.56 13.38 13.86
C ALA A 139 -9.58 12.26 14.11
N SER A 140 -9.55 11.20 13.28
CA SER A 140 -10.46 10.06 13.43
C SER A 140 -10.13 9.16 14.62
N GLY A 141 -8.85 8.95 14.93
CA GLY A 141 -8.47 8.07 16.05
C GLY A 141 -8.56 8.78 17.40
N ASP A 142 -8.28 10.09 17.46
CA ASP A 142 -8.45 10.93 18.64
C ASP A 142 -9.94 11.00 19.02
N GLY A 143 -10.84 11.07 18.02
CA GLY A 143 -12.28 10.96 18.23
C GLY A 143 -12.74 9.63 18.85
N ASN A 144 -11.96 8.56 18.66
CA ASN A 144 -12.18 7.24 19.28
C ASN A 144 -11.37 7.05 20.58
N GLY A 145 -10.68 8.09 21.07
CA GLY A 145 -9.88 8.04 22.29
C GLY A 145 -8.58 7.26 22.18
N TYR A 146 -8.08 7.00 20.97
CA TYR A 146 -6.83 6.25 20.77
C TYR A 146 -5.61 7.03 21.24
N ARG A 147 -4.66 6.32 21.85
CA ARG A 147 -3.38 6.87 22.29
C ARG A 147 -2.24 5.90 22.00
N ALA A 148 -1.04 6.45 21.88
CA ALA A 148 0.17 5.65 21.82
C ALA A 148 0.49 5.08 23.19
N PRO A 149 0.88 3.79 23.30
CA PRO A 149 1.50 3.28 24.52
C PRO A 149 2.81 3.99 24.81
N THR A 150 3.26 3.92 26.05
CA THR A 150 4.61 4.40 26.42
C THR A 150 5.71 3.64 25.67
N ASP A 151 6.88 4.27 25.52
CA ASP A 151 8.04 3.62 24.90
C ASP A 151 8.44 2.31 25.57
N ALA A 152 8.31 2.25 26.89
CA ALA A 152 8.57 1.06 27.68
C ALA A 152 7.57 -0.06 27.34
N ALA A 153 6.28 0.26 27.27
CA ALA A 153 5.24 -0.69 26.87
C ALA A 153 5.47 -1.21 25.44
N CYS A 154 5.84 -0.33 24.50
CA CYS A 154 6.17 -0.74 23.13
C CYS A 154 7.36 -1.73 23.09
N LYS A 155 8.40 -1.49 23.89
CA LYS A 155 9.57 -2.38 24.01
C LYS A 155 9.20 -3.73 24.62
N VAL A 156 8.35 -3.75 25.65
CA VAL A 156 7.84 -4.98 26.26
C VAL A 156 7.03 -5.80 25.24
N PHE A 157 6.09 -5.16 24.54
CA PHE A 157 5.30 -5.81 23.49
C PHE A 157 6.20 -6.42 22.40
N ARG A 158 7.18 -5.64 21.91
CA ARG A 158 8.19 -6.11 20.95
C ARG A 158 8.95 -7.33 21.45
N ASN A 159 9.40 -7.31 22.71
CA ASN A 159 10.17 -8.41 23.30
C ASN A 159 9.36 -9.70 23.32
N ILE A 160 8.11 -9.64 23.79
CA ILE A 160 7.21 -10.78 23.82
C ILE A 160 7.05 -11.38 22.42
N VAL A 161 6.79 -10.56 21.40
CA VAL A 161 6.66 -11.07 20.02
C VAL A 161 7.97 -11.67 19.50
N ALA A 162 9.11 -11.06 19.82
CA ALA A 162 10.43 -11.50 19.36
C ALA A 162 10.91 -12.82 20.01
N GLU A 163 10.32 -13.24 21.13
CA GLU A 163 10.58 -14.55 21.75
C GLU A 163 10.07 -15.71 20.89
N TYR A 164 9.06 -15.45 20.05
CA TYR A 164 8.54 -16.44 19.13
C TYR A 164 9.51 -16.66 17.97
N ARG A 165 9.67 -17.93 17.60
CA ARG A 165 10.51 -18.39 16.50
C ARG A 165 9.63 -18.99 15.43
N ARG A 166 10.05 -18.83 14.17
CA ARG A 166 9.35 -19.42 13.03
C ARG A 166 9.38 -20.94 13.14
N CYS A 167 8.26 -21.58 12.82
CA CYS A 167 8.27 -23.02 12.57
C CYS A 167 9.15 -23.29 11.34
N CYS A 168 10.03 -24.28 11.45
CA CYS A 168 11.15 -24.49 10.53
C CYS A 168 10.75 -24.96 9.13
N ASP A 169 9.48 -25.30 8.90
CA ASP A 169 9.19 -26.28 7.88
C ASP A 169 8.62 -25.72 6.58
N ALA A 170 9.01 -26.43 5.51
CA ALA A 170 8.44 -26.36 4.18
C ALA A 170 6.90 -26.54 4.19
N PRO A 171 6.20 -26.01 3.18
CA PRO A 171 4.74 -26.11 3.10
C PRO A 171 4.27 -27.57 3.18
N GLY A 172 3.44 -27.88 4.20
CA GLY A 172 2.81 -29.20 4.40
C GLY A 172 3.23 -29.94 5.67
N SER A 173 4.19 -29.43 6.45
CA SER A 173 4.55 -29.99 7.75
C SER A 173 3.52 -29.64 8.84
N THR A 174 3.21 -30.63 9.69
CA THR A 174 2.47 -30.50 10.95
C THR A 174 3.39 -30.44 12.18
N CYS A 175 4.70 -30.18 12.03
CA CYS A 175 5.62 -30.22 13.17
C CYS A 175 5.35 -29.05 14.12
N ILE A 176 4.89 -29.38 15.32
CA ILE A 176 4.87 -28.50 16.50
C ILE A 176 6.23 -28.60 17.26
N ALA A 177 7.11 -29.50 16.84
CA ALA A 177 8.44 -29.75 17.41
C ALA A 177 9.50 -29.35 16.37
N ASP A 178 10.35 -28.35 16.51
CA ASP A 178 10.88 -27.69 17.69
C ASP A 178 10.91 -26.18 17.49
N ALA A 179 10.01 -25.46 18.16
CA ALA A 179 10.01 -24.00 18.17
C ALA A 179 11.35 -23.39 18.65
N GLN A 180 12.25 -24.18 19.27
CA GLN A 180 13.56 -23.71 19.72
C GLN A 180 14.61 -23.60 18.59
N ALA A 181 14.45 -24.30 17.45
CA ALA A 181 15.44 -24.31 16.37
C ALA A 181 15.21 -23.24 15.28
N GLY A 182 14.03 -22.62 15.25
CA GLY A 182 13.66 -21.63 14.25
C GLY A 182 14.38 -20.29 14.39
N ALA A 183 14.49 -19.54 13.29
CA ALA A 183 14.96 -18.15 13.36
C ALA A 183 13.97 -17.29 14.16
N PRO A 184 14.44 -16.37 15.01
CA PRO A 184 13.57 -15.46 15.75
C PRO A 184 12.80 -14.55 14.78
N LEU A 185 11.60 -14.15 15.17
CA LEU A 185 10.83 -13.17 14.41
C LEU A 185 11.57 -11.83 14.40
N LEU A 186 11.83 -11.31 13.19
CA LEU A 186 12.40 -9.98 13.04
C LEU A 186 11.33 -8.94 13.37
N CYS A 187 11.41 -8.38 14.57
CA CYS A 187 10.47 -7.38 15.08
C CYS A 187 11.20 -6.06 15.35
N THR A 188 10.77 -4.98 14.68
CA THR A 188 11.32 -3.63 14.87
C THR A 188 10.23 -2.66 15.29
N ILE A 189 10.61 -1.63 16.04
CA ILE A 189 9.71 -0.52 16.34
C ILE A 189 10.09 0.65 15.43
N ARG A 190 9.10 1.19 14.72
CA ARG A 190 9.22 2.29 13.78
C ARG A 190 8.63 3.54 14.41
N TRP A 191 9.49 4.29 15.09
CA TRP A 191 9.13 5.60 15.63
C TRP A 191 8.94 6.58 14.48
N SER A 192 7.82 7.30 14.50
CA SER A 192 7.67 8.44 13.61
C SER A 192 8.58 9.57 14.10
N THR A 193 9.14 10.35 13.17
CA THR A 193 10.02 11.44 13.54
C THR A 193 9.20 12.58 14.14
N VAL A 194 9.74 13.25 15.17
CA VAL A 194 9.07 14.42 15.79
C VAL A 194 8.71 15.49 14.76
N PRO A 195 9.60 15.86 13.80
CA PRO A 195 9.22 16.78 12.72
C PRO A 195 8.06 16.27 11.85
N GLY A 196 8.03 14.96 11.55
CA GLY A 196 6.95 14.37 10.74
C GLY A 196 5.61 14.41 11.46
N GLN A 197 5.58 14.11 12.77
CA GLN A 197 4.36 14.19 13.58
C GLN A 197 3.85 15.63 13.71
N ALA A 198 4.75 16.59 13.99
CA ALA A 198 4.41 18.00 14.15
C ALA A 198 3.84 18.62 12.87
N GLN A 199 4.20 18.08 11.70
CA GLN A 199 3.73 18.53 10.39
C GLN A 199 2.54 17.72 9.86
N MET A 200 1.93 16.85 10.68
CA MET A 200 0.84 15.95 10.26
C MET A 200 1.23 15.05 9.06
N ALA A 201 2.52 14.69 8.98
CA ALA A 201 3.11 13.92 7.90
C ALA A 201 3.52 12.50 8.33
N ALA A 202 3.25 12.10 9.57
CA ALA A 202 3.50 10.74 10.02
C ALA A 202 2.48 9.74 9.43
N CYS A 203 2.78 8.45 9.55
CA CYS A 203 1.88 7.39 9.10
C CYS A 203 0.49 7.56 9.75
N GLY A 204 -0.55 7.63 8.92
CA GLY A 204 -1.95 7.84 9.34
C GLY A 204 -2.39 9.31 9.44
N GLN A 205 -1.48 10.28 9.49
CA GLN A 205 -1.83 11.71 9.67
C GLN A 205 -2.14 12.44 8.37
N LEU A 206 -1.77 11.86 7.23
CA LEU A 206 -2.07 12.37 5.90
C LEU A 206 -3.54 12.11 5.52
N ALA A 207 -4.45 12.56 6.38
CA ALA A 207 -5.85 12.73 6.05
C ALA A 207 -5.96 14.08 5.32
N LEU A 208 -6.28 14.03 4.03
CA LEU A 208 -6.84 15.21 3.38
C LEU A 208 -8.20 15.48 4.04
N GLU A 209 -8.55 16.75 4.27
CA GLU A 209 -9.97 17.12 4.36
C GLU A 209 -10.63 16.62 3.07
N SER A 210 -11.24 15.44 3.14
CA SER A 210 -11.97 14.91 2.01
C SER A 210 -13.18 15.80 1.83
N ALA A 211 -13.11 16.76 0.92
CA ALA A 211 -14.30 17.29 0.30
C ALA A 211 -15.10 16.07 -0.15
N LYS A 212 -16.30 15.90 0.44
CA LYS A 212 -17.25 14.86 0.06
C LYS A 212 -17.29 14.85 -1.47
N PRO A 213 -16.97 13.74 -2.17
CA PRO A 213 -17.08 13.73 -3.61
C PRO A 213 -18.52 14.11 -3.92
N ALA A 214 -18.70 15.19 -4.70
CA ALA A 214 -20.02 15.55 -5.21
C ALA A 214 -20.57 14.28 -5.87
N MET A 215 -21.75 13.84 -5.42
CA MET A 215 -22.44 12.73 -6.04
C MET A 215 -22.50 13.06 -7.54
N PRO A 216 -22.02 12.20 -8.44
CA PRO A 216 -22.18 12.47 -9.87
C PRO A 216 -23.68 12.73 -10.11
N PRO A 217 -24.04 13.78 -10.88
CA PRO A 217 -25.44 14.10 -11.12
C PRO A 217 -26.11 12.84 -11.65
N LYS A 218 -27.30 12.53 -11.10
CA LYS A 218 -28.06 11.39 -11.59
C LYS A 218 -28.32 11.62 -13.07
N MET A 219 -28.27 10.57 -13.87
CA MET A 219 -28.43 10.64 -15.33
C MET A 219 -29.80 11.19 -15.78
N HIS A 220 -30.71 11.49 -14.85
CA HIS A 220 -32.01 12.10 -15.09
C HIS A 220 -32.06 13.61 -14.76
N ASP A 221 -30.99 14.19 -14.24
CA ASP A 221 -30.92 15.63 -13.88
C ASP A 221 -30.15 16.47 -14.93
N ILE A 222 -29.93 15.93 -16.13
CA ILE A 222 -29.49 16.73 -17.29
C ILE A 222 -30.75 17.23 -18.00
N GLU A 223 -31.38 18.26 -17.45
CA GLU A 223 -32.33 19.05 -18.23
C GLU A 223 -31.56 19.87 -19.28
N ASP A 224 -32.19 19.99 -20.45
CA ASP A 224 -31.64 20.45 -21.73
C ASP A 224 -30.65 21.63 -21.63
N VAL A 225 -29.36 21.32 -21.83
CA VAL A 225 -28.40 22.33 -22.25
C VAL A 225 -28.72 22.67 -23.71
N PRO A 226 -29.08 23.92 -24.05
CA PRO A 226 -29.35 24.26 -25.44
C PRO A 226 -28.07 24.05 -26.24
N LEU A 227 -28.14 23.18 -27.25
CA LEU A 227 -27.13 23.04 -28.28
C LEU A 227 -26.93 24.42 -28.92
N LEU A 228 -25.88 25.13 -28.50
CA LEU A 228 -25.37 26.27 -29.22
C LEU A 228 -25.00 25.80 -30.62
N SER A 229 -25.84 26.13 -31.59
CA SER A 229 -25.57 25.97 -33.01
C SER A 229 -24.34 26.80 -33.35
N VAL A 230 -23.18 26.15 -33.43
CA VAL A 230 -21.96 26.78 -33.95
C VAL A 230 -22.15 26.97 -35.45
N SER A 231 -22.56 28.18 -35.81
CA SER A 231 -22.52 28.67 -37.19
C SER A 231 -21.09 28.58 -37.73
N ARG A 232 -20.93 28.07 -38.96
CA ARG A 232 -19.67 27.75 -39.64
C ARG A 232 -18.80 28.96 -40.03
N THR A 233 -18.98 30.14 -39.44
CA THR A 233 -18.35 31.38 -39.95
C THR A 233 -17.27 31.99 -39.05
N ALA A 234 -16.80 31.30 -38.02
CA ALA A 234 -15.77 31.84 -37.10
C ALA A 234 -14.53 30.95 -36.91
N ALA A 235 -14.10 30.25 -37.96
CA ALA A 235 -12.85 29.47 -37.99
C ALA A 235 -11.74 30.14 -38.83
N LYS A 236 -11.63 31.48 -38.78
CA LYS A 236 -10.49 32.22 -39.29
C LYS A 236 -10.05 33.19 -38.20
N GLN A 237 -8.76 33.11 -37.82
CA GLN A 237 -8.06 33.94 -36.83
C GLN A 237 -8.11 33.46 -35.37
N MET A 238 -7.41 32.36 -35.09
CA MET A 238 -6.69 32.22 -33.82
C MET A 238 -5.23 31.86 -34.14
N PRO A 239 -4.23 32.57 -33.58
CA PRO A 239 -2.84 32.18 -33.76
C PRO A 239 -2.56 30.89 -33.00
N LEU A 240 -1.88 29.95 -33.65
CA LEU A 240 -1.45 28.68 -33.05
C LEU A 240 -0.45 28.93 -31.91
N PRO A 241 -0.45 28.10 -30.85
CA PRO A 241 0.52 28.22 -29.77
C PRO A 241 1.95 27.98 -30.31
N PRO A 242 2.97 28.71 -29.82
CA PRO A 242 4.35 28.71 -30.36
C PRO A 242 5.11 27.36 -30.28
N PHE A 243 4.48 26.33 -29.71
CA PHE A 243 5.02 24.96 -29.69
C PHE A 243 4.62 24.14 -30.94
N LEU A 244 3.47 24.43 -31.58
CA LEU A 244 3.02 23.68 -32.75
C LEU A 244 3.79 24.03 -34.04
N ASP A 245 4.31 25.25 -34.16
CA ASP A 245 5.12 25.67 -35.32
C ASP A 245 6.45 24.91 -35.40
N ARG A 246 7.06 24.61 -34.24
CA ARG A 246 8.28 23.79 -34.20
C ARG A 246 8.02 22.32 -34.55
N LEU A 247 6.84 21.80 -34.22
CA LEU A 247 6.45 20.43 -34.56
C LEU A 247 6.16 20.29 -36.07
N LEU A 248 5.49 21.28 -36.67
CA LEU A 248 5.20 21.29 -38.11
C LEU A 248 6.46 21.47 -38.96
N TRP A 249 7.41 22.32 -38.53
CA TRP A 249 8.70 22.47 -39.23
C TRP A 249 9.57 21.20 -39.17
N LEU A 250 9.58 20.52 -38.02
CA LEU A 250 10.32 19.27 -37.84
C LEU A 250 9.72 18.13 -38.67
N LEU A 251 8.39 18.03 -38.71
CA LEU A 251 7.67 17.04 -39.52
C LEU A 251 7.84 17.29 -41.03
N ALA A 252 7.84 18.55 -41.48
CA ALA A 252 8.13 18.92 -42.87
C ALA A 252 9.57 18.61 -43.29
N SER A 253 10.54 18.76 -42.38
CA SER A 253 11.96 18.47 -42.65
C SER A 253 12.25 16.96 -42.74
N ILE A 254 11.48 16.13 -42.03
CA ILE A 254 11.60 14.66 -42.07
C ILE A 254 10.91 14.07 -43.32
N ALA A 255 9.85 14.72 -43.82
CA ALA A 255 9.12 14.25 -45.00
C ALA A 255 9.76 14.62 -46.35
N GLY A 256 10.71 15.58 -46.39
CA GLY A 256 11.32 16.09 -47.63
C GLY A 256 12.65 15.44 -48.06
N ALA A 257 13.27 14.58 -47.24
CA ALA A 257 14.63 14.07 -47.49
C ALA A 257 14.69 12.74 -48.26
N GLY A 258 13.81 12.54 -49.24
CA GLY A 258 13.71 11.26 -49.95
C GLY A 258 13.15 11.38 -51.36
N LYS A 259 13.89 12.04 -52.26
CA LYS A 259 13.98 11.74 -53.71
C LYS A 259 14.78 12.84 -54.40
N GLU A 260 16.01 12.52 -54.82
CA GLU A 260 16.53 12.69 -56.19
C GLU A 260 18.05 12.48 -56.23
N LYS A 261 18.45 11.44 -56.98
CA LYS A 261 19.71 11.29 -57.73
C LYS A 261 19.28 10.89 -59.15
N PRO A 262 19.99 11.29 -60.21
CA PRO A 262 21.43 11.05 -60.38
C PRO A 262 22.31 12.29 -60.20
#